data_AF-A0A353H7R0-F1
#
_entry.id   AF-A0A353H7R0-F1
#
_cell.length_a   1.000
_cell.length_b   1.000
_cell.length_c   1.000
_cell.angle_alpha   90.00
_cell.angle_beta   90.00
_cell.angle_gamma   90.00
#
_symmetry.space_group_name_H-M   'P 1'
#
loop_
_entity.id
_entity.type
_entity.pdbx_description
1 polymer ?
#
loop_
_entity_poly.entity_id
_entity_poly.type
_entity_poly.pdbx_seq_one_letter_code
_entity_poly.pdbx_strand_id
1 'polypeptide(L)' 'FAGKGTVGRGIPGDTGGTHRDMDEFEKKVYEIIGDYPMHMDNIVRLGKMEVGKVAGILMKMELEGIVKQLPGKMFVR' A
#
# COMPACT_ATOMS: atom_id res chain seq x y z
N PHE A 1 14.98 18.66 42.80
CA PHE A 1 13.56 19.02 42.61
C PHE A 1 13.15 18.68 41.19
N ALA A 2 12.10 17.88 41.07
CA ALA A 2 11.64 17.22 39.85
C ALA A 2 11.14 18.21 38.78
N GLY A 3 11.41 17.89 37.52
CA GLY A 3 10.94 18.64 36.36
C GLY A 3 10.61 17.72 35.18
N LYS A 4 9.41 17.13 35.25
CA LYS A 4 8.52 16.70 34.15
C LYS A 4 9.14 16.05 32.91
N GLY A 5 8.82 14.76 32.74
CA GLY A 5 8.85 14.09 31.44
C GLY A 5 7.76 14.57 30.50
N THR A 6 8.02 14.40 29.21
CA THR A 6 7.00 14.24 28.17
C THR A 6 7.55 13.31 27.08
N VAL A 7 7.00 12.10 27.07
CA VAL A 7 6.60 11.32 25.89
C VAL A 7 7.66 11.17 24.79
N GLY A 8 8.57 10.22 24.99
CA GLY A 8 9.18 9.50 23.87
C GLY A 8 8.10 8.64 23.22
N ARG A 9 7.36 9.23 22.28
CA ARG A 9 6.36 8.54 21.47
C ARG A 9 7.13 7.46 20.69
N GLY A 10 7.01 6.21 21.13
CA GLY A 10 7.53 5.07 20.38
C GLY A 10 7.04 5.19 18.94
N ILE A 11 7.98 5.27 18.01
CA ILE A 11 7.67 5.28 16.58
C ILE A 11 7.03 3.92 16.29
N PRO A 12 5.74 3.85 15.91
CA PRO A 12 5.15 2.58 15.55
C PRO A 12 5.50 2.29 14.09
N GLY A 13 6.05 1.10 13.84
CA GLY A 13 6.06 0.48 12.52
C GLY A 13 7.23 0.84 11.62
N ASP A 14 8.37 0.24 11.88
CA ASP A 14 9.19 -0.29 10.79
C ASP A 14 8.37 -1.39 10.08
N THR A 15 7.79 -1.06 8.92
CA THR A 15 7.31 -2.07 7.96
C THR A 15 7.57 -1.50 6.57
N GLY A 16 8.56 -2.11 5.92
CA GLY A 16 9.24 -1.60 4.74
C GLY A 16 8.38 -1.40 3.49
N GLY A 17 8.86 -0.52 2.62
CA GLY A 17 8.29 -0.28 1.29
C GLY A 17 8.66 1.09 0.73
N THR A 18 9.94 1.27 0.35
CA THR A 18 10.47 2.21 -0.66
C THR A 18 9.91 3.65 -0.72
N HIS A 19 10.74 4.62 -0.31
CA HIS A 19 10.64 6.05 -0.66
C HIS A 19 10.85 6.26 -2.18
N ARG A 20 9.92 5.81 -3.01
CA ARG A 20 9.80 6.26 -4.41
C ARG A 20 8.63 7.23 -4.47
N ASP A 21 8.76 8.26 -5.31
CA ASP A 21 7.66 9.19 -5.57
C ASP A 21 6.57 8.46 -6.36
N MET A 22 5.67 7.81 -5.64
CA MET A 22 4.45 7.23 -6.20
C MET A 22 3.52 8.34 -6.67
N ASP A 23 2.92 8.15 -7.84
CA ASP A 23 1.85 9.03 -8.32
C ASP A 23 0.59 8.89 -7.44
N GLU A 24 -0.38 9.80 -7.60
CA GLU A 24 -1.60 9.80 -6.79
C GLU A 24 -2.43 8.52 -6.94
N PHE A 25 -2.38 7.87 -8.11
CA PHE A 25 -3.12 6.64 -8.37
C PHE A 25 -2.41 5.43 -7.76
N GLU A 26 -1.09 5.37 -7.83
CA GLU A 26 -0.25 4.37 -7.18
C GLU A 26 -0.42 4.41 -5.66
N LYS A 27 -0.34 5.60 -5.06
CA LYS A 27 -0.58 5.79 -3.62
C LYS A 27 -1.96 5.30 -3.22
N LYS A 28 -2.98 5.66 -4.00
CA LYS A 28 -4.35 5.22 -3.73
C LYS A 28 -4.49 3.70 -3.80
N VAL A 29 -3.92 3.06 -4.82
CA VAL A 29 -3.94 1.58 -4.94
C VAL A 29 -3.19 0.93 -3.77
N TYR A 30 -2.02 1.46 -3.41
CA TYR A 30 -1.22 0.98 -2.29
C TYR A 30 -1.98 1.05 -0.96
N GLU A 31 -2.63 2.19 -0.69
CA GLU A 31 -3.45 2.40 0.51
C GLU A 31 -4.66 1.47 0.56
N ILE A 32 -5.28 1.18 -0.59
CA ILE A 32 -6.43 0.27 -0.67
C ILE A 32 -6.04 -1.17 -0.32
N ILE A 33 -4.89 -1.65 -0.80
CA ILE A 33 -4.42 -3.02 -0.51
C ILE A 33 -4.19 -3.19 0.99
N GLY A 34 -3.49 -2.24 1.63
CA GLY A 34 -3.19 -2.31 3.06
C GLY A 34 -2.43 -3.59 3.45
N ASP A 35 -2.60 -4.04 4.69
CA ASP A 35 -1.86 -5.19 5.25
C ASP A 35 -2.46 -6.57 4.93
N TYR A 36 -3.63 -6.62 4.29
CA TYR A 36 -4.34 -7.86 4.03
C TYR A 36 -4.52 -8.08 2.53
N PRO A 37 -4.42 -9.35 2.06
CA PRO A 37 -4.67 -9.66 0.67
C PRO A 37 -6.03 -9.13 0.17
N MET A 38 -6.03 -8.39 -0.93
CA MET A 38 -7.22 -7.79 -1.52
C MET A 38 -7.43 -8.23 -2.97
N HIS A 39 -8.69 -8.52 -3.33
CA HIS A 39 -9.06 -8.88 -4.70
C HIS A 39 -8.96 -7.67 -5.63
N MET A 40 -8.46 -7.90 -6.84
CA MET A 40 -8.39 -6.88 -7.89
C MET A 40 -9.70 -6.12 -8.11
N ASP A 41 -10.85 -6.83 -8.13
CA ASP A 41 -12.15 -6.20 -8.32
C ASP A 41 -12.52 -5.22 -7.20
N ASN A 42 -12.10 -5.52 -5.96
CA ASN A 42 -12.30 -4.62 -4.82
C ASN A 42 -11.41 -3.39 -4.94
N ILE A 43 -10.15 -3.56 -5.39
CA ILE A 43 -9.23 -2.45 -5.63
C ILE A 43 -9.79 -1.51 -6.70
N VAL A 44 -10.35 -2.06 -7.79
CA VAL A 44 -11.01 -1.30 -8.85
C VAL A 44 -12.21 -0.51 -8.31
N ARG A 45 -13.08 -1.17 -7.53
CA ARG A 45 -14.29 -0.55 -6.94
C ARG A 45 -13.97 0.57 -5.97
N LEU A 46 -13.02 0.35 -5.05
CA LEU A 46 -12.60 1.32 -4.04
C LEU A 46 -11.77 2.45 -4.66
N GLY A 47 -10.92 2.11 -5.62
CA GLY A 47 -10.10 3.06 -6.36
C GLY A 47 -10.93 3.98 -7.24
N LYS A 48 -12.14 3.55 -7.66
CA LYS A 48 -12.97 4.22 -8.68
C LYS A 48 -12.15 4.48 -9.95
N MET A 49 -11.42 3.47 -10.37
CA MET A 49 -10.49 3.51 -11.49
C MET A 49 -10.86 2.45 -12.52
N GLU A 50 -10.45 2.64 -13.76
CA GLU A 50 -10.63 1.63 -14.79
C GLU A 50 -9.78 0.38 -14.48
N VAL A 51 -10.34 -0.80 -14.77
CA VAL A 51 -9.69 -2.10 -14.54
C VAL A 51 -8.31 -2.14 -15.19
N GLY A 52 -8.17 -1.66 -16.43
CA GLY A 52 -6.90 -1.63 -17.15
C GLY A 52 -5.85 -0.75 -16.48
N LYS A 53 -6.27 0.40 -15.92
CA LYS A 53 -5.38 1.30 -15.18
C LYS A 53 -4.89 0.66 -13.88
N VAL A 54 -5.79 0.04 -13.12
CA VAL A 54 -5.43 -0.69 -11.89
C VAL A 54 -4.51 -1.86 -12.20
N ALA A 55 -4.79 -2.62 -13.27
CA ALA A 55 -3.93 -3.72 -13.72
C ALA A 55 -2.49 -3.26 -14.00
N GLY A 56 -2.34 -2.18 -14.76
CA GLY A 56 -1.03 -1.62 -15.11
C GLY A 56 -0.25 -1.14 -13.87
N ILE A 57 -0.94 -0.47 -12.95
CA ILE A 57 -0.33 0.00 -11.69
C ILE A 57 0.10 -1.19 -10.83
N LEU A 58 -0.76 -2.18 -10.61
CA LEU A 58 -0.45 -3.37 -9.82
C LEU A 58 0.74 -4.14 -10.41
N MET A 59 0.76 -4.30 -11.74
CA MET A 59 1.87 -4.95 -12.43
C MET A 59 3.18 -4.20 -12.25
N LYS A 60 3.18 -2.86 -12.41
CA LYS A 60 4.36 -2.03 -12.19
C LYS A 60 4.87 -2.17 -10.74
N MET A 61 3.97 -2.04 -9.77
CA MET A 61 4.31 -2.16 -8.36
C MET A 61 4.79 -3.56 -7.97
N GLU A 62 4.29 -4.61 -8.63
CA GLU A 62 4.76 -5.98 -8.46
C GLU A 62 6.20 -6.17 -8.98
N LEU A 63 6.48 -5.67 -10.19
CA LEU A 63 7.84 -5.70 -10.76
C LEU A 63 8.84 -4.92 -9.89
N GLU A 64 8.36 -3.88 -9.22
CA GLU A 64 9.15 -3.09 -8.29
C GLU A 64 9.31 -3.73 -6.89
N GLY A 65 8.57 -4.81 -6.60
CA GLY A 65 8.59 -5.51 -5.32
C GLY A 65 7.83 -4.79 -4.19
N ILE A 66 6.95 -3.84 -4.53
CA ILE A 66 6.15 -3.06 -3.57
C ILE A 66 4.86 -3.79 -3.20
N VAL A 67 4.33 -4.59 -4.11
CA VAL A 67 3.19 -5.48 -3.87
C VAL A 67 3.50 -6.85 -4.43
N LYS A 68 2.76 -7.85 -3.98
CA LYS A 68 2.87 -9.22 -4.44
C LYS A 68 1.53 -9.74 -4.90
N GLN A 69 1.49 -10.33 -6.08
CA GLN A 69 0.34 -11.08 -6.54
C GLN A 69 0.31 -12.46 -5.88
N LEU A 70 -0.88 -12.85 -5.42
CA LEU A 70 -1.19 -14.16 -4.85
C LEU A 70 -2.20 -14.90 -5.76
N PRO A 71 -2.29 -16.24 -5.65
CA PRO A 71 -3.30 -17.02 -6.34
C PRO A 71 -4.72 -16.48 -6.09
N GLY A 72 -5.59 -16.54 -7.11
CA GLY A 72 -6.96 -16.03 -7.01
C GLY A 72 -7.12 -14.52 -7.29
N LYS A 73 -6.13 -13.88 -7.95
CA LYS A 73 -6.12 -12.43 -8.26
C LYS A 73 -6.16 -11.55 -7.01
N MET A 74 -5.43 -12.00 -5.99
CA MET A 74 -5.25 -11.31 -4.73
C MET A 74 -3.93 -10.54 -4.75
N PHE A 75 -3.89 -9.37 -4.12
CA PHE A 75 -2.71 -8.53 -4.01
C PHE A 75 -2.47 -8.15 -2.55
N VAL A 76 -1.21 -8.14 -2.12
CA VAL A 76 -0.78 -7.74 -0.78
C VAL A 76 0.47 -6.86 -0.88
N ARG A 77 0.70 -5.94 0.05
CA ARG A 77 1.95 -5.17 0.13
C ARG A 77 3.06 -5.96 0.81
#